data_AF-A0A4V3IT96-F1
#
_entry.id   AF-A0A4V3IT96-F1
#
_cell.length_a   1.000
_cell.length_b   1.000
_cell.length_c   1.000
_cell.angle_alpha   90.00
_cell.angle_beta   90.00
_cell.angle_gamma   90.00
#
_symmetry.space_group_name_H-M   'P 1'
#
loop_
_entity.id
_entity.type
_entity.pdbx_description
1 polymer ?
#
loop_
_entity_poly.entity_id
_entity_poly.type
_entity_poly.pdbx_seq_one_letter_code
_entity_poly.pdbx_strand_id
1 'polypeptide(L)'
;MFPQILQPLTQVPELSSDGAGSIHYLPATRATVLWGRLPCARDVGVLTVDSGDDVMIDTINDEGVLADQGRDPAAFFSRHGVPREFVLDDAIDLAASDFGRDPGSDGPHIVTGPIRARGARSCDLLKMTVLAYAYLSAATDFTISQVVDRVTGVHTRIRTADYRG
;
A
#
# COMPACT_ATOMS: atom_id res chain seq x y z
N MET A 1 24.35 7.76 4.40
CA MET A 1 23.70 6.51 4.84
C MET A 1 22.26 6.60 4.37
N PHE A 2 21.85 5.77 3.42
CA PHE A 2 20.45 5.72 3.01
C PHE A 2 19.63 5.07 4.13
N PRO A 3 18.43 5.56 4.46
CA PRO A 3 17.56 4.88 5.41
C PRO A 3 17.27 3.47 4.90
N GLN A 4 17.32 2.49 5.80
CA GLN A 4 16.91 1.12 5.48
C GLN A 4 15.42 1.14 5.12
N ILE A 5 15.07 0.64 3.92
CA ILE A 5 13.68 0.42 3.55
C ILE A 5 13.16 -0.74 4.38
N LEU A 6 12.08 -0.50 5.13
CA LEU A 6 11.37 -1.55 5.85
C LEU A 6 10.72 -2.45 4.81
N GLN A 7 10.98 -3.75 4.90
CA GLN A 7 10.29 -4.73 4.07
C GLN A 7 9.05 -5.22 4.83
N PRO A 8 7.89 -5.35 4.16
CA PRO A 8 6.71 -6.00 4.72
C PRO A 8 7.07 -7.31 5.43
N LEU A 9 6.42 -7.61 6.56
CA LEU A 9 6.62 -8.81 7.36
C LEU A 9 8.00 -9.00 8.01
N THR A 10 9.00 -8.17 7.72
CA THR A 10 10.36 -8.32 8.30
C THR A 10 10.54 -7.57 9.62
N GLN A 11 9.80 -6.48 9.82
CA GLN A 11 9.76 -5.72 11.07
C GLN A 11 8.32 -5.26 11.30
N VAL A 12 7.62 -5.85 12.26
CA VAL A 12 6.38 -5.25 12.77
C VAL A 12 6.81 -3.98 13.50
N PRO A 13 6.37 -2.78 13.08
CA PRO A 13 6.73 -1.56 13.79
C PRO A 13 6.26 -1.68 15.25
N GLU A 14 7.04 -1.16 16.20
CA GLU A 14 6.52 -0.93 17.55
C GLU A 14 5.42 0.13 17.44
N LEU A 15 4.17 -0.32 17.38
CA LEU A 15 3.01 0.54 17.28
C LEU A 15 2.53 0.85 18.69
N SER A 16 2.37 2.14 18.99
CA SER A 16 1.71 2.64 20.18
C SER A 16 0.42 3.35 19.75
N SER A 17 -0.72 2.96 20.30
CA SER A 17 -1.99 3.64 20.04
C SER A 17 -2.11 4.86 20.95
N ASP A 18 -2.57 5.98 20.40
CA ASP A 18 -3.01 7.13 21.19
C ASP A 18 -4.40 6.89 21.85
N GLY A 19 -5.03 5.76 21.54
CA GLY A 19 -6.35 5.32 22.02
C GLY A 19 -6.32 4.03 22.84
N ALA A 20 -7.48 3.63 23.36
CA ALA A 20 -7.69 2.41 24.16
C ALA A 20 -7.95 1.13 23.32
N GLY A 21 -7.97 1.24 22.00
CA GLY A 21 -8.22 0.12 21.08
C GLY A 21 -7.01 -0.78 20.88
N SER A 22 -7.22 -1.93 20.20
CA SER A 22 -6.12 -2.81 19.81
C SER A 22 -5.43 -2.28 18.55
N ILE A 23 -4.17 -2.67 18.36
CA ILE A 23 -3.43 -2.38 17.13
C ILE A 23 -3.30 -3.65 16.30
N HIS A 24 -3.67 -3.56 15.04
CA HIS A 24 -3.58 -4.65 14.07
C HIS A 24 -2.55 -4.32 13.00
N TYR A 25 -1.92 -5.36 12.44
CA TYR A 25 -1.06 -5.23 11.28
C TYR A 25 -1.62 -6.08 10.13
N LEU A 26 -1.83 -5.45 8.98
CA LEU A 26 -2.35 -6.07 7.76
C LEU A 26 -1.29 -5.98 6.66
N PRO A 27 -0.52 -7.06 6.42
CA PRO A 27 0.49 -7.09 5.37
C PRO A 27 -0.17 -7.20 3.98
N ALA A 28 0.50 -6.69 2.96
CA ALA A 28 0.10 -6.84 1.57
C ALA A 28 0.68 -8.15 1.01
N THR A 29 -0.18 -9.16 0.88
CA THR A 29 0.19 -10.48 0.38
C THR A 29 -0.85 -10.95 -0.61
N ARG A 30 -0.56 -12.01 -1.38
CA ARG A 30 -1.54 -12.60 -2.31
C ARG A 30 -2.87 -13.01 -1.62
N ALA A 31 -2.85 -13.29 -0.32
CA ALA A 31 -4.05 -13.65 0.44
C ALA A 31 -4.84 -12.44 0.96
N THR A 32 -4.24 -11.25 0.96
CA THR A 32 -4.78 -10.05 1.59
C THR A 32 -4.96 -8.89 0.64
N VAL A 33 -4.67 -9.06 -0.65
CA VAL A 33 -4.85 -8.05 -1.69
C VAL A 33 -5.88 -8.47 -2.73
N LEU A 34 -6.55 -7.47 -3.29
CA LEU A 34 -7.29 -7.55 -4.54
C LEU A 34 -6.52 -6.78 -5.61
N TRP A 35 -6.54 -7.24 -6.85
CA TRP A 35 -5.91 -6.54 -7.96
C TRP A 35 -6.94 -6.11 -8.98
N GLY A 36 -7.04 -4.79 -9.19
CA GLY A 36 -7.79 -4.15 -10.26
C GLY A 36 -9.28 -4.02 -10.01
N ARG A 37 -9.75 -4.35 -8.80
CA ARG A 37 -11.13 -4.14 -8.38
C ARG A 37 -11.21 -3.65 -6.94
N LEU A 38 -12.25 -2.89 -6.65
CA LEU A 38 -12.63 -2.57 -5.27
C LEU A 38 -13.38 -3.75 -4.64
N PRO A 39 -13.23 -3.94 -3.32
CA PRO A 39 -14.01 -4.93 -2.60
C PRO A 39 -15.50 -4.60 -2.65
N CYS A 40 -16.33 -5.63 -2.68
CA CYS A 40 -17.77 -5.55 -2.70
C CYS A 40 -18.38 -6.46 -1.61
N ALA A 41 -19.71 -6.42 -1.48
CA ALA A 41 -20.44 -7.18 -0.44
C ALA A 41 -20.26 -8.71 -0.50
N ARG A 42 -19.72 -9.25 -1.62
CA ARG A 42 -19.45 -10.69 -1.78
C ARG A 42 -18.04 -11.09 -1.34
N ASP A 43 -17.15 -10.12 -1.14
CA ASP A 43 -15.78 -10.40 -0.71
C ASP A 43 -15.72 -10.74 0.77
N VAL A 44 -14.90 -11.73 1.10
CA VAL A 44 -14.62 -12.11 2.49
C VAL A 44 -13.58 -11.15 3.05
N GLY A 45 -13.87 -10.56 4.21
CA GLY A 45 -12.92 -9.68 4.89
C GLY A 45 -11.70 -10.46 5.39
N VAL A 46 -10.51 -9.90 5.18
CA VAL A 46 -9.22 -10.49 5.57
C VAL A 46 -8.81 -10.10 6.99
N LEU A 47 -9.47 -9.07 7.54
CA LEU A 47 -9.34 -8.61 8.92
C LEU A 47 -10.70 -8.13 9.43
N THR A 48 -10.99 -8.34 10.71
CA THR A 48 -12.14 -7.71 11.39
C THR A 48 -11.66 -6.91 12.57
N VAL A 49 -12.05 -5.64 12.65
CA VAL A 49 -11.65 -4.69 13.70
C VAL A 49 -12.84 -4.14 14.45
N ASP A 50 -12.62 -3.71 15.67
CA ASP A 50 -13.60 -3.00 16.48
C ASP A 50 -13.43 -1.48 16.33
N SER A 51 -14.48 -0.71 16.63
CA SER A 51 -14.41 0.74 16.54
C SER A 51 -13.40 1.29 17.54
N GLY A 52 -12.43 2.08 17.04
CA GLY A 52 -11.36 2.65 17.85
C GLY A 52 -10.07 1.82 17.83
N ASP A 53 -10.05 0.68 17.13
CA ASP A 53 -8.81 -0.02 16.81
C ASP A 53 -7.99 0.76 15.77
N ASP A 54 -6.67 0.62 15.87
CA ASP A 54 -5.72 1.12 14.89
C ASP A 54 -5.27 -0.03 13.97
N VAL A 55 -5.07 0.27 12.69
CA VAL A 55 -4.57 -0.71 11.71
C VAL A 55 -3.39 -0.14 10.96
N MET A 56 -2.25 -0.82 11.05
CA MET A 56 -1.15 -0.61 10.12
C MET A 56 -1.38 -1.47 8.88
N ILE A 57 -1.50 -0.84 7.71
CA ILE A 57 -1.82 -1.50 6.44
C ILE A 57 -0.63 -1.30 5.50
N ASP A 58 -0.03 -2.39 5.03
CA ASP A 58 0.93 -2.33 3.93
C ASP A 58 0.18 -2.17 2.61
N THR A 59 0.77 -1.41 1.69
CA THR A 59 0.24 -1.20 0.34
C THR A 59 1.32 -1.44 -0.69
N ILE A 60 0.92 -2.02 -1.84
CA ILE A 60 1.80 -2.26 -2.97
C ILE A 60 1.45 -1.26 -4.07
N ASN A 61 2.48 -0.59 -4.59
CA ASN A 61 2.37 0.22 -5.80
C ASN A 61 2.25 -0.67 -7.04
N ASP A 62 1.43 -0.28 -8.02
CA ASP A 62 1.21 -1.05 -9.24
C ASP A 62 2.34 -0.93 -10.26
N GLU A 63 3.18 0.09 -10.17
CA GLU A 63 4.34 0.27 -11.06
C GLU A 63 5.34 -0.90 -11.01
N GLY A 64 5.77 -1.35 -12.18
CA GLY A 64 6.63 -2.50 -12.40
C GLY A 64 5.92 -3.85 -12.26
N VAL A 65 4.76 -3.90 -11.61
CA VAL A 65 3.99 -5.14 -11.41
C VAL A 65 3.08 -5.44 -12.60
N LEU A 66 2.69 -4.42 -13.38
CA LEU A 66 1.80 -4.59 -14.54
C LEU A 66 2.50 -5.26 -15.73
N ALA A 67 1.72 -6.01 -16.52
CA ALA A 67 2.23 -6.80 -17.65
C ALA A 67 2.82 -5.96 -18.78
N ASP A 68 2.21 -4.80 -19.08
CA ASP A 68 2.68 -3.83 -20.07
C ASP A 68 3.97 -3.11 -19.65
N GLN A 69 4.32 -3.19 -18.37
CA GLN A 69 5.57 -2.67 -17.80
C GLN A 69 6.67 -3.74 -17.67
N GLY A 70 6.36 -4.98 -18.04
CA GLY A 70 7.27 -6.13 -18.00
C GLY A 70 7.02 -7.11 -16.85
N ARG A 71 6.11 -6.81 -15.90
CA ARG A 71 5.80 -7.66 -14.75
C ARG A 71 7.04 -8.09 -13.96
N ASP A 72 7.97 -7.16 -13.80
CA ASP A 72 9.22 -7.32 -13.07
C ASP A 72 9.57 -5.99 -12.40
N PRO A 73 9.13 -5.78 -11.14
CA PRO A 73 9.37 -4.53 -10.43
C PRO A 73 10.85 -4.21 -10.29
N ALA A 74 11.70 -5.23 -10.08
CA ALA A 74 13.13 -5.03 -9.95
C ALA A 74 13.75 -4.51 -11.25
N ALA A 75 13.43 -5.14 -12.39
CA ALA A 75 13.93 -4.69 -13.68
C ALA A 75 13.34 -3.33 -14.09
N PHE A 76 12.07 -3.07 -13.77
CA PHE A 76 11.42 -1.79 -14.04
C PHE A 76 12.13 -0.65 -13.32
N PHE A 77 12.26 -0.74 -12.00
CA PHE A 77 12.86 0.31 -11.18
C PHE A 77 14.37 0.44 -11.40
N SER A 78 15.07 -0.64 -11.75
CA SER A 78 16.49 -0.59 -12.12
C SER A 78 16.77 0.33 -13.30
N ARG A 79 15.87 0.40 -14.30
CA ARG A 79 15.98 1.33 -15.44
C ARG A 79 15.91 2.80 -15.03
N HIS A 80 15.34 3.07 -13.86
CA HIS A 80 15.25 4.40 -13.27
C HIS A 80 16.31 4.64 -12.19
N GLY A 81 17.31 3.76 -12.07
CA GLY A 81 18.43 3.91 -11.15
C GLY A 81 18.13 3.54 -9.71
N VAL A 82 17.02 2.82 -9.45
CA VAL A 82 16.67 2.32 -8.11
C VAL A 82 17.30 0.93 -7.91
N PRO A 83 18.15 0.76 -6.89
CA PRO A 83 18.71 -0.55 -6.51
C PRO A 83 17.63 -1.55 -6.08
N ARG A 84 17.89 -2.85 -6.29
CA ARG A 84 16.96 -3.94 -5.94
C ARG A 84 16.59 -3.96 -4.46
N GLU A 85 17.51 -3.61 -3.57
CA GLU A 85 17.25 -3.53 -2.12
C GLU A 85 16.20 -2.48 -1.74
N PHE A 86 15.89 -1.56 -2.65
CA PHE A 86 14.86 -0.53 -2.47
C PHE A 86 13.53 -0.88 -3.16
N VAL A 87 13.44 -2.05 -3.79
CA VAL A 87 12.19 -2.57 -4.36
C VAL A 87 11.58 -3.53 -3.34
N LEU A 88 10.28 -3.40 -3.08
CA LEU A 88 9.58 -4.22 -2.09
C LEU A 88 9.48 -5.68 -2.57
N ASP A 89 9.76 -6.60 -1.64
CA ASP A 89 9.73 -8.04 -1.93
C ASP A 89 8.31 -8.53 -2.22
N ASP A 90 7.29 -7.95 -1.58
CA ASP A 90 5.87 -8.27 -1.80
C ASP A 90 5.40 -7.90 -3.22
N ALA A 91 5.88 -6.79 -3.78
CA ALA A 91 5.62 -6.38 -5.15
C ALA A 91 6.21 -7.39 -6.15
N ILE A 92 7.42 -7.88 -5.87
CA ILE A 92 8.09 -8.90 -6.70
C ILE A 92 7.36 -10.23 -6.59
N ASP A 93 6.99 -10.64 -5.38
CA ASP A 93 6.23 -11.86 -5.14
C ASP A 93 4.85 -11.81 -5.80
N LEU A 94 4.18 -10.66 -5.81
CA LEU A 94 2.92 -10.47 -6.50
C LEU A 94 3.11 -10.48 -8.03
N ALA A 95 4.15 -9.82 -8.55
CA ALA A 95 4.46 -9.83 -9.98
C ALA A 95 4.76 -11.25 -10.48
N ALA A 96 5.55 -12.03 -9.73
CA ALA A 96 5.91 -13.41 -10.06
C ALA A 96 4.77 -14.43 -9.87
N SER A 97 3.62 -14.00 -9.35
CA SER A 97 2.48 -14.87 -9.08
C SER A 97 1.69 -15.26 -10.33
N ASP A 98 0.79 -16.23 -10.18
CA ASP A 98 -0.28 -16.53 -11.12
C ASP A 98 -1.57 -15.75 -10.82
N PHE A 99 -1.49 -14.68 -10.01
CA PHE A 99 -2.65 -13.90 -9.59
C PHE A 99 -3.45 -13.44 -10.81
N GLY A 100 -4.67 -13.97 -10.91
CA GLY A 100 -5.53 -13.79 -12.07
C GLY A 100 -6.02 -12.35 -12.17
N ARG A 101 -5.78 -11.74 -13.32
CA ARG A 101 -6.28 -10.42 -13.69
C ARG A 101 -6.79 -10.48 -15.12
N ASP A 102 -7.93 -9.87 -15.39
CA ASP A 102 -8.41 -9.56 -16.74
C ASP A 102 -8.05 -8.10 -17.07
N PRO A 103 -7.05 -7.84 -17.94
CA PRO A 103 -6.65 -6.48 -18.26
C PRO A 103 -7.75 -5.62 -18.92
N GLY A 104 -8.80 -6.24 -19.46
CA GLY A 104 -9.92 -5.54 -20.08
C GLY A 104 -10.96 -5.02 -19.08
N SER A 105 -11.08 -5.66 -17.91
CA SER A 105 -12.04 -5.27 -16.86
C SER A 105 -11.39 -4.73 -15.60
N ASP A 106 -10.19 -5.21 -15.28
CA ASP A 106 -9.50 -4.94 -14.04
C ASP A 106 -8.54 -3.77 -14.19
N GLY A 107 -8.70 -2.79 -13.29
CA GLY A 107 -7.81 -1.65 -13.17
C GLY A 107 -6.37 -2.05 -12.76
N PRO A 108 -5.46 -1.07 -12.68
CA PRO A 108 -4.06 -1.34 -12.36
C PRO A 108 -3.82 -1.53 -10.86
N HIS A 109 -4.66 -0.95 -10.01
CA HIS A 109 -4.41 -0.80 -8.58
C HIS A 109 -4.47 -2.09 -7.77
N ILE A 110 -3.59 -2.19 -6.78
CA ILE A 110 -3.57 -3.26 -5.79
C ILE A 110 -4.18 -2.72 -4.48
N VAL A 111 -5.16 -3.43 -3.94
CA VAL A 111 -5.98 -3.00 -2.80
C VAL A 111 -5.84 -4.01 -1.67
N THR A 112 -5.15 -3.64 -0.59
CA THR A 112 -5.05 -4.45 0.62
C THR A 112 -6.36 -4.42 1.40
N GLY A 113 -6.97 -5.58 1.63
CA GLY A 113 -8.28 -5.73 2.25
C GLY A 113 -9.12 -6.84 1.61
N PRO A 114 -10.45 -6.83 1.83
CA PRO A 114 -11.23 -5.87 2.61
C PRO A 114 -11.07 -6.03 4.13
N ILE A 115 -11.16 -4.92 4.87
CA ILE A 115 -11.24 -4.90 6.34
C ILE A 115 -12.69 -4.72 6.76
N ARG A 116 -13.17 -5.55 7.68
CA ARG A 116 -14.53 -5.48 8.23
C ARG A 116 -14.54 -4.72 9.55
N ALA A 117 -15.35 -3.67 9.65
CA ALA A 117 -15.67 -3.05 10.94
C ALA A 117 -16.80 -3.87 11.62
N ARG A 118 -16.57 -4.33 12.85
CA ARG A 118 -17.55 -5.13 13.59
C ARG A 118 -18.81 -4.32 13.85
N GLY A 119 -19.96 -4.93 13.55
CA GLY A 119 -21.26 -4.31 13.79
C GLY A 119 -21.71 -3.29 12.73
N ALA A 120 -20.84 -2.88 11.80
CA ALA A 120 -21.19 -1.93 10.75
C ALA A 120 -22.28 -2.46 9.81
N ARG A 121 -23.22 -1.59 9.45
CA ARG A 121 -24.40 -1.86 8.62
C ARG A 121 -24.45 -0.88 7.44
N SER A 122 -25.27 -1.22 6.44
CA SER A 122 -25.59 -0.29 5.35
C SER A 122 -26.16 1.01 5.95
N CYS A 123 -25.73 2.14 5.40
CA CYS A 123 -26.05 3.50 5.86
C CYS A 123 -25.35 3.97 7.13
N ASP A 124 -24.48 3.16 7.75
CA ASP A 124 -23.56 3.67 8.77
C ASP A 124 -22.45 4.52 8.13
N LEU A 125 -21.84 5.39 8.92
CA LEU A 125 -20.66 6.17 8.52
C LEU A 125 -19.40 5.56 9.09
N LEU A 126 -18.43 5.25 8.22
CA LEU A 126 -17.09 4.89 8.63
C LEU A 126 -16.23 6.15 8.69
N LYS A 127 -15.73 6.49 9.89
CA LYS A 127 -14.69 7.50 10.05
C LYS A 127 -13.34 6.81 10.15
N MET A 128 -12.40 7.21 9.30
CA MET A 128 -11.01 6.80 9.39
C MET A 128 -10.15 8.03 9.69
N THR A 129 -9.19 7.87 10.59
CA THR A 129 -8.17 8.90 10.85
C THR A 129 -6.84 8.30 10.43
N VAL A 130 -6.14 8.97 9.53
CA VAL A 130 -4.78 8.55 9.18
C VAL A 130 -3.82 9.10 10.21
N LEU A 131 -3.16 8.21 10.96
CA LEU A 131 -2.26 8.58 12.05
C LEU A 131 -0.83 8.83 11.56
N ALA A 132 -0.33 8.00 10.64
CA ALA A 132 1.01 8.11 10.08
C ALA A 132 1.09 7.49 8.69
N TYR A 133 2.13 7.87 7.94
CA TYR A 133 2.54 7.21 6.71
C TYR A 133 4.01 6.78 6.85
N ALA A 134 4.25 5.48 6.74
CA ALA A 134 5.60 4.95 6.54
C ALA A 134 5.80 4.75 5.02
N TYR A 135 6.63 5.59 4.42
CA TYR A 135 6.88 5.54 2.99
C TYR A 135 7.98 4.53 2.70
N LEU A 136 7.62 3.37 2.15
CA LEU A 136 8.54 2.22 2.06
C LEU A 136 9.41 2.29 0.80
N SER A 137 8.85 2.61 -0.39
CA SER A 137 9.67 2.89 -1.57
C SER A 137 8.91 3.68 -2.65
N ALA A 138 9.62 4.55 -3.37
CA ALA A 138 9.26 4.98 -4.72
C ALA A 138 10.47 5.59 -5.44
N ALA A 139 10.36 5.69 -6.77
CA ALA A 139 11.40 6.22 -7.65
C ALA A 139 11.49 7.76 -7.69
N THR A 140 10.88 8.47 -6.74
CA THR A 140 10.79 9.94 -6.75
C THR A 140 10.89 10.52 -5.35
N ASP A 141 11.33 11.78 -5.27
CA ASP A 141 11.44 12.53 -4.01
C ASP A 141 10.06 13.03 -3.56
N PHE A 142 9.72 12.81 -2.30
CA PHE A 142 8.51 13.32 -1.66
C PHE A 142 8.83 14.37 -0.62
N THR A 143 8.00 15.41 -0.55
CA THR A 143 7.99 16.36 0.56
C THR A 143 6.71 16.16 1.34
N ILE A 144 6.83 15.83 2.62
CA ILE A 144 5.71 15.78 3.56
C ILE A 144 5.54 17.18 4.12
N SER A 145 4.37 17.78 3.91
CA SER A 145 4.03 19.08 4.48
C SER A 145 2.86 18.93 5.45
N GLN A 146 3.02 19.53 6.63
CA GLN A 146 1.94 19.70 7.60
C GLN A 146 1.49 21.15 7.53
N VAL A 147 0.35 21.40 6.88
CA VAL A 147 -0.24 22.73 6.81
C VAL A 147 -1.51 22.68 7.66
N VAL A 148 -1.46 23.41 8.77
CA VAL A 148 -2.50 23.77 9.75
C VAL A 148 -3.81 22.99 9.68
N ASP A 149 -4.19 22.42 10.84
CA ASP A 149 -5.44 21.67 11.11
C ASP A 149 -5.36 20.14 10.97
N ARG A 150 -4.23 19.55 11.37
CA ARG A 150 -4.02 18.08 11.53
C ARG A 150 -4.15 17.25 10.25
N VAL A 151 -4.25 17.86 9.07
CA VAL A 151 -4.19 17.15 7.79
C VAL A 151 -2.72 17.07 7.33
N THR A 152 -2.20 15.85 7.23
CA THR A 152 -0.88 15.58 6.64
C THR A 152 -1.03 15.39 5.14
N GLY A 153 -0.40 16.26 4.34
CA GLY A 153 -0.36 16.14 2.88
C GLY A 153 0.95 15.50 2.41
N VAL A 154 0.86 14.57 1.46
CA VAL A 154 2.04 14.01 0.78
C VAL A 154 2.12 14.62 -0.61
N HIS A 155 3.17 15.40 -0.87
CA HIS A 155 3.39 16.01 -2.17
C HIS A 155 4.58 15.34 -2.86
N THR A 156 4.33 14.76 -4.02
CA THR A 156 5.37 14.22 -4.90
C THR A 156 5.93 15.33 -5.77
N ARG A 157 7.26 15.44 -5.88
CA ARG A 157 7.89 16.35 -6.86
C ARG A 157 8.70 15.55 -7.87
N ILE A 158 8.08 15.21 -8.99
CA ILE A 158 8.77 14.57 -10.11
C ILE A 158 9.50 15.67 -10.90
N ARG A 159 10.82 15.53 -11.14
CA ARG A 159 11.54 16.55 -11.92
C ARG A 159 11.17 16.38 -13.38
N THR A 160 10.94 17.50 -14.08
CA THR A 160 10.64 17.49 -15.51
C THR A 160 11.73 16.80 -16.35
N ALA A 161 12.97 16.74 -15.85
CA ALA A 161 14.07 16.02 -16.49
C ALA A 161 13.89 14.49 -16.48
N ASP A 162 13.17 13.94 -15.49
CA ASP A 162 12.94 12.49 -15.33
C ASP A 162 11.93 11.95 -16.38
N TYR A 163 11.25 12.83 -17.12
CA TYR A 163 10.33 12.49 -18.22
C TYR A 163 10.97 12.48 -19.62
N ARG A 164 12.27 12.76 -19.74
CA ARG A 164 12.96 12.74 -21.03
C ARG A 164 13.53 11.35 -21.29
N GLY A 165 12.76 10.53 -22.01
CA GLY A 165 13.29 9.39 -22.77
C GLY A 165 14.08 9.84 -23.99
#